data_AF-A0A1M6WHE3-F1
#
_entry.id   AF-A0A1M6WHE3-F1
#
_cell.length_a   1.000
_cell.length_b   1.000
_cell.length_c   1.000
_cell.angle_alpha   90.00
_cell.angle_beta   90.00
_cell.angle_gamma   90.00
#
_symmetry.space_group_name_H-M   'P 1'
#
loop_
_entity.id
_entity.type
_entity.pdbx_description
1 polymer ?
#
loop_
_entity_poly.entity_id
_entity_poly.type
_entity_poly.pdbx_seq_one_letter_code
_entity_poly.pdbx_strand_id
1 'polypeptide(L)'
;MPNLTPNLGLKKPLGNENVSRQAYNENLDLLDQNVAKKADLTALLAEEAKIILSAEEPINPNKNTLWLVNHGEAPVNFSSGGGGGVVIANATTGDSPPATDYWFQKI
;
A
#
# COMPACT_ATOMS: atom_id res chain seq x y z
N MET A 1 -23.42 15.64 28.06
CA MET A 1 -22.24 15.72 27.18
C MET A 1 -22.72 15.66 25.73
N PRO A 2 -22.11 16.39 24.78
CA PRO A 2 -22.48 16.29 23.36
C PRO A 2 -22.24 14.87 22.84
N ASN A 3 -23.21 14.31 22.12
CA ASN A 3 -23.01 13.05 21.42
C ASN A 3 -22.12 13.32 20.19
N LEU A 4 -21.05 12.55 20.01
CA LEU A 4 -20.11 12.73 18.89
C LEU A 4 -20.36 11.64 17.84
N THR A 5 -20.10 11.97 16.58
CA THR A 5 -20.02 10.94 15.54
C THR A 5 -18.76 10.07 15.77
N PRO A 6 -18.83 8.74 15.60
CA PRO A 6 -17.74 7.85 16.00
C PRO A 6 -16.49 7.95 15.13
N ASN A 7 -16.61 8.25 13.84
CA ASN A 7 -15.46 8.28 12.92
C ASN A 7 -14.85 9.70 12.77
N LEU A 8 -15.69 10.73 12.72
CA LEU A 8 -15.28 12.13 12.50
C LEU A 8 -15.23 12.98 13.78
N GLY A 9 -15.79 12.51 14.91
CA GLY A 9 -15.80 13.28 16.17
C GLY A 9 -16.65 14.55 16.11
N LEU A 10 -17.62 14.63 15.19
CA LEU A 10 -18.46 15.81 15.02
C LEU A 10 -19.55 15.87 16.09
N LYS A 11 -19.78 17.06 16.66
CA LYS A 11 -20.82 17.27 17.67
C LYS A 11 -22.20 17.21 17.05
N LYS A 12 -23.07 16.33 17.57
CA LYS A 12 -24.50 16.33 17.25
C LYS A 12 -25.23 17.48 17.97
N PRO A 13 -26.24 18.11 17.33
CA PRO A 13 -27.02 19.21 17.91
C PRO A 13 -27.75 18.81 19.21
N LEU A 14 -27.66 19.69 20.19
CA LEU A 14 -28.24 19.53 21.52
C LEU A 14 -29.72 19.93 21.57
N GLY A 15 -30.23 20.57 20.52
CA GLY A 15 -31.62 21.01 20.39
C GLY A 15 -31.88 22.44 20.82
N ASN A 16 -30.83 23.19 21.13
CA ASN A 16 -30.86 24.63 21.35
C ASN A 16 -30.39 25.43 20.11
N GLU A 17 -30.03 24.74 19.03
CA GLU A 17 -29.57 25.32 17.78
C GLU A 17 -30.73 25.64 16.82
N ASN A 18 -30.53 26.61 15.92
CA ASN A 18 -31.50 27.00 14.90
C ASN A 18 -31.48 26.06 13.67
N VAL A 19 -31.51 24.75 13.89
CA VAL A 19 -31.53 23.72 12.85
C VAL A 19 -32.48 22.59 13.23
N SER A 20 -33.09 21.94 12.24
CA SER A 20 -33.85 20.72 12.47
C SER A 20 -32.92 19.62 12.97
N ARG A 21 -33.07 19.25 14.25
CA ARG A 21 -32.22 18.24 14.91
C ARG A 21 -32.20 16.92 14.16
N GLN A 22 -33.35 16.51 13.65
CA GLN A 22 -33.50 15.22 12.96
C GLN A 22 -32.71 15.22 11.66
N ALA A 23 -32.99 16.17 10.76
CA ALA A 23 -32.32 16.25 9.47
C ALA A 23 -30.80 16.45 9.62
N TYR A 24 -30.37 17.24 10.60
CA TYR A 24 -28.95 17.46 10.84
C TYR A 24 -28.25 16.21 11.40
N ASN A 25 -28.89 15.50 12.34
CA ASN A 25 -28.34 14.23 12.84
C ASN A 25 -28.23 13.18 11.74
N GLU A 26 -29.27 13.04 10.90
CA GLU A 26 -29.27 12.12 9.77
C GLU A 26 -28.13 12.44 8.79
N ASN A 27 -27.91 13.72 8.47
CA ASN A 27 -26.80 14.14 7.62
C ASN A 27 -25.42 13.84 8.24
N LEU A 28 -25.27 14.08 9.55
CA LEU A 28 -24.02 13.75 10.25
C LEU A 28 -23.76 12.25 10.27
N ASP A 29 -24.79 11.44 10.48
CA ASP A 29 -24.68 9.98 10.47
C ASP A 29 -24.34 9.46 9.05
N LEU A 30 -24.94 10.04 8.00
CA LEU A 30 -24.60 9.72 6.62
C LEU A 30 -23.15 10.07 6.26
N LEU A 31 -22.68 11.26 6.66
CA LEU A 31 -21.28 11.66 6.44
C LEU A 31 -20.31 10.73 7.19
N ASP A 32 -20.62 10.40 8.45
CA ASP A 32 -19.77 9.55 9.27
C ASP A 32 -19.75 8.09 8.81
N GLN A 33 -20.82 7.61 8.18
CA GLN A 33 -20.87 6.27 7.56
C GLN A 33 -20.04 6.19 6.27
N ASN A 34 -20.01 7.26 5.48
CA ASN A 34 -19.35 7.29 4.17
C ASN A 34 -17.92 7.83 4.21
N VAL A 35 -17.43 8.32 5.35
CA VAL A 35 -16.04 8.76 5.47
C VAL A 35 -15.09 7.58 5.24
N ALA A 36 -14.07 7.81 4.42
CA ALA A 36 -12.98 6.86 4.25
C ALA A 36 -12.33 6.59 5.61
N LYS A 37 -12.24 5.31 6.01
CA LYS A 37 -11.66 4.93 7.29
C LYS A 37 -10.15 4.76 7.12
N LYS A 38 -9.41 5.04 8.19
CA LYS A 38 -7.96 4.75 8.24
C LYS A 38 -7.66 3.27 7.93
N ALA A 39 -8.57 2.37 8.29
CA ALA A 39 -8.48 0.96 7.96
C ALA A 39 -8.50 0.71 6.44
N ASP A 40 -9.35 1.44 5.70
CA ASP A 40 -9.46 1.31 4.24
C ASP A 40 -8.17 1.76 3.55
N LEU A 41 -7.58 2.88 4.00
CA LEU A 41 -6.27 3.34 3.53
C LEU A 41 -5.17 2.32 3.87
N THR A 42 -5.21 1.74 5.07
CA THR A 42 -4.21 0.77 5.53
C THR A 42 -4.28 -0.51 4.69
N ALA A 43 -5.48 -0.97 4.35
CA ALA A 43 -5.69 -2.12 3.47
C ALA A 43 -5.14 -1.85 2.06
N LEU A 44 -5.45 -0.67 1.49
CA LEU A 44 -4.93 -0.28 0.17
C LEU A 44 -3.40 -0.27 0.14
N LEU A 45 -2.76 0.33 1.16
CA LEU A 45 -1.30 0.38 1.25
C LEU A 45 -0.66 -1.00 1.49
N ALA A 46 -1.40 -1.98 1.99
CA ALA A 46 -0.92 -3.35 2.12
C ALA A 46 -1.00 -4.14 0.80
N GLU A 47 -1.86 -3.73 -0.13
CA GLU A 47 -2.06 -4.40 -1.42
C GLU A 47 -1.13 -3.86 -2.52
N GLU A 48 -0.61 -2.64 -2.41
CA GLU A 48 0.35 -2.12 -3.37
C GLU A 48 1.70 -2.85 -3.31
N ALA A 49 2.16 -3.36 -4.45
CA ALA A 49 3.48 -3.95 -4.59
C ALA A 49 4.55 -2.86 -4.39
N LYS A 50 5.40 -3.04 -3.37
CA LYS A 50 6.43 -2.06 -3.01
C LYS A 50 7.77 -2.48 -3.60
N ILE A 51 8.28 -1.71 -4.57
CA ILE A 51 9.63 -1.88 -5.10
C ILE A 51 10.59 -1.03 -4.25
N ILE A 52 11.54 -1.67 -3.56
CA ILE A 52 12.53 -0.99 -2.72
C ILE A 52 13.93 -1.19 -3.31
N LEU A 53 14.61 -0.08 -3.58
CA LEU A 53 16.02 -0.07 -3.96
C LEU A 53 16.83 0.46 -2.76
N SER A 54 17.47 -0.45 -2.02
CA SER A 54 18.28 -0.11 -0.84
C SER A 54 19.52 -0.99 -0.75
N ALA A 55 20.63 -0.42 -0.25
CA ALA A 55 21.83 -1.19 0.07
C ALA A 55 21.63 -2.08 1.31
N GLU A 56 20.73 -1.70 2.21
CA GLU A 56 20.39 -2.43 3.43
C GLU A 56 19.17 -3.34 3.21
N GLU A 57 19.19 -4.49 3.89
CA GLU A 57 18.10 -5.47 3.86
C GLU A 57 16.81 -4.91 4.48
N PRO A 58 15.64 -5.05 3.81
CA PRO A 58 14.37 -4.63 4.37
C PRO A 58 14.05 -5.35 5.67
N ILE A 59 13.68 -4.59 6.70
CA ILE A 59 13.22 -5.16 7.97
C ILE A 59 11.76 -5.61 7.81
N ASN A 60 11.52 -6.92 7.84
CA ASN A 60 10.24 -7.62 7.59
C ASN A 60 9.80 -7.65 6.11
N PRO A 61 10.52 -8.36 5.23
CA PRO A 61 10.04 -8.61 3.87
C PRO A 61 8.75 -9.42 3.90
N ASN A 62 7.84 -9.12 2.98
CA ASN A 62 6.60 -9.87 2.78
C ASN A 62 6.45 -10.31 1.33
N LYS A 63 5.35 -11.01 1.00
CA LYS A 63 5.06 -11.50 -0.36
C LYS A 63 5.02 -10.41 -1.46
N ASN A 64 4.93 -9.13 -1.08
CA ASN A 64 4.90 -7.98 -1.98
C ASN A 64 6.24 -7.21 -2.00
N THR A 65 7.31 -7.77 -1.44
CA THR A 65 8.64 -7.14 -1.37
C THR A 65 9.57 -7.72 -2.43
N LEU A 66 10.06 -6.87 -3.33
CA LEU A 66 11.18 -7.17 -4.24
C LEU A 66 12.38 -6.32 -3.83
N TRP A 67 13.47 -6.97 -3.38
CA TRP A 67 14.71 -6.32 -2.95
C TRP A 67 15.87 -6.69 -3.89
N LEU A 68 16.60 -5.68 -4.37
CA LEU A 68 17.73 -5.83 -5.28
C LEU A 68 18.99 -5.24 -4.61
N VAL A 69 20.06 -6.04 -4.53
CA VAL A 69 21.34 -5.65 -3.91
C VAL A 69 22.45 -5.62 -4.94
N ASN A 70 23.27 -4.57 -4.93
CA ASN A 70 24.54 -4.57 -5.64
C ASN A 70 25.66 -5.07 -4.70
N HIS A 71 26.23 -6.25 -4.99
CA HIS A 71 27.31 -6.87 -4.21
C HIS A 71 28.71 -6.30 -4.50
N GLY A 72 28.81 -5.00 -4.78
CA GLY A 72 30.10 -4.31 -5.00
C GLY A 72 30.68 -4.47 -6.40
N GLU A 73 29.88 -4.94 -7.36
CA GLU A 73 30.18 -4.76 -8.77
C GLU A 73 29.88 -3.30 -9.15
N ALA A 74 30.44 -2.80 -10.26
CA ALA A 74 30.37 -1.40 -10.69
C ALA A 74 28.97 -0.74 -10.46
N PRO A 75 28.88 0.58 -10.23
CA PRO A 75 27.62 1.25 -9.93
C PRO A 75 26.54 0.91 -10.98
N VAL A 76 25.40 0.39 -10.52
CA VAL A 76 24.27 0.03 -11.38
C VAL A 76 23.72 1.32 -12.01
N ASN A 77 23.93 1.46 -13.32
CA ASN A 77 23.53 2.64 -14.06
C ASN A 77 22.19 2.37 -14.77
N PHE A 78 21.11 2.99 -14.30
CA PHE A 78 19.77 2.94 -14.93
C PHE A 78 19.51 4.10 -15.90
N SER A 79 20.54 4.87 -16.29
CA SER A 79 20.34 6.04 -17.14
C SER A 79 19.97 5.68 -18.59
N SER A 80 19.19 6.58 -19.19
CA SER A 80 18.50 6.44 -20.48
C SER A 80 19.39 6.48 -21.72
N GLY A 81 20.72 6.48 -21.58
CA GLY A 81 21.66 6.72 -22.69
C GLY A 81 22.32 5.48 -23.31
N GLY A 82 22.18 4.30 -22.72
CA GLY A 82 22.95 3.12 -23.16
C GLY A 82 22.47 1.76 -22.64
N GLY A 83 21.17 1.59 -22.39
CA GLY A 83 20.61 0.28 -22.07
C GLY A 83 20.90 -0.22 -20.65
N GLY A 84 20.82 0.65 -19.65
CA GLY A 84 20.83 0.24 -18.25
C GLY A 84 19.51 -0.43 -17.85
N GLY A 85 19.52 -1.74 -17.64
CA GLY A 85 18.36 -2.52 -17.20
C GLY A 85 18.78 -3.72 -16.35
N VAL A 86 17.85 -4.26 -15.56
CA VAL A 86 18.07 -5.53 -14.85
C VAL A 86 17.91 -6.67 -15.86
N VAL A 87 19.02 -7.32 -16.23
CA VAL A 87 18.99 -8.54 -17.04
C VAL A 87 18.98 -9.74 -16.10
N ILE A 88 17.87 -10.48 -16.08
CA ILE A 88 17.80 -11.79 -15.42
C ILE A 88 18.26 -12.83 -16.45
N ALA A 89 19.57 -13.09 -16.50
CA ALA A 89 20.14 -14.14 -17.34
C ALA A 89 20.02 -15.52 -16.68
N ASN A 90 19.96 -16.60 -17.47
CA ASN A 90 19.82 -17.98 -17.00
C ASN A 90 18.56 -18.29 -16.16
N ALA A 91 17.50 -17.49 -16.28
CA ALA A 91 16.20 -17.90 -15.75
C ALA A 91 15.72 -19.16 -16.48
N THR A 92 15.50 -20.24 -15.73
CA THR A 92 14.95 -21.48 -16.29
C THR A 92 13.47 -21.24 -16.59
N THR A 93 13.07 -21.38 -17.86
CA THR A 93 11.70 -21.14 -18.35
C THR A 93 10.84 -22.41 -18.42
N GLY A 94 11.28 -23.48 -17.76
CA GLY A 94 10.57 -24.77 -17.76
C GLY A 94 9.24 -24.71 -17.01
N ASP A 95 8.29 -25.57 -17.39
CA ASP A 95 6.97 -25.69 -16.77
C ASP A 95 7.00 -26.30 -15.34
N SER A 96 8.20 -26.56 -14.80
CA SER A 96 8.40 -27.15 -13.47
C SER A 96 9.57 -26.49 -12.75
N PRO A 97 9.45 -26.20 -11.45
CA PRO A 97 10.49 -25.55 -10.68
C PRO A 97 11.76 -26.45 -10.58
N PRO A 98 12.96 -25.92 -10.88
CA PRO A 98 14.23 -26.59 -10.66
C PRO A 98 14.52 -26.73 -9.16
N ALA A 99 15.28 -27.77 -8.80
CA ALA A 99 15.56 -28.12 -7.42
C ALA A 99 16.56 -27.19 -6.71
N THR A 100 17.35 -26.42 -7.46
CA THR A 100 18.50 -25.67 -6.93
C THR A 100 18.54 -24.20 -7.32
N ASP A 101 17.69 -23.76 -8.25
CA ASP A 101 17.78 -22.42 -8.85
C ASP A 101 16.52 -21.59 -8.58
N TYR A 102 16.67 -20.27 -8.61
CA TYR A 102 15.53 -19.35 -8.61
C TYR A 102 14.74 -19.52 -9.91
N TRP A 103 13.42 -19.71 -9.78
CA TRP A 103 12.51 -19.99 -10.89
C TRP A 103 11.35 -19.04 -10.93
N PHE A 104 11.01 -18.60 -12.15
CA PHE A 104 9.87 -17.75 -12.41
C PHE A 104 8.83 -18.57 -13.17
N GLN A 105 7.67 -18.78 -12.57
CA GLN A 105 6.54 -19.42 -13.23
C GLN A 105 6.10 -18.55 -14.41
N LYS A 106 6.00 -19.16 -15.60
CA LYS A 106 5.40 -18.52 -16.77
C LYS A 106 3.89 -18.31 -16.50
N ILE A 107 3.43 -17.07 -16.58
CA ILE A 107 2.00 -16.69 -16.57
C ILE A 107 1.50 -16.67 -18.02
#